data_AF-A0A9D2DZA6-F1
#
_entry.id   AF-A0A9D2DZA6-F1
#
_cell.length_a   1.000
_cell.length_b   1.000
_cell.length_c   1.000
_cell.angle_alpha   90.00
_cell.angle_beta   90.00
_cell.angle_gamma   90.00
#
_symmetry.space_group_name_H-M   'P 1'
#
loop_
_entity.id
_entity.type
_entity.pdbx_description
1 polymer ?
#
loop_
_entity_poly.entity_id
_entity_poly.type
_entity_poly.pdbx_seq_one_letter_code
_entity_poly.pdbx_strand_id
1 'polypeptide(L)'
;MLTENYRSTPPNTFEFKNISKDLVFWFESIVYENNCRIEKKEWKSKYNSYVVYDYEPFCSDGFEINITVSGNNSQYIDFIKYLYDNKIKTLEYLQKCLN
;
A
#
# COMPACT_ATOMS: atom_id res chain seq x y z
N MET A 1 18.70 7.29 -26.60
CA MET A 1 17.64 8.04 -25.90
C MET A 1 16.85 7.04 -25.09
N LEU A 2 16.91 7.11 -23.76
CA LEU A 2 16.05 6.31 -22.90
C LEU A 2 14.67 6.97 -22.95
N THR A 3 13.74 6.40 -23.71
CA THR A 3 12.33 6.75 -23.59
C THR A 3 11.85 6.16 -22.27
N GLU A 4 12.06 6.90 -21.18
CA GLU A 4 11.31 6.65 -19.95
C GLU A 4 9.84 6.82 -20.29
N ASN A 5 9.15 5.69 -20.40
CA ASN A 5 7.70 5.64 -20.41
C ASN A 5 7.21 6.19 -19.06
N TYR A 6 7.12 7.51 -18.95
CA TYR A 6 6.40 8.19 -17.88
C TYR A 6 4.93 7.77 -18.02
N ARG A 7 4.57 6.61 -17.47
CA ARG A 7 3.17 6.29 -17.20
C ARG A 7 2.70 7.33 -16.21
N SER A 8 1.94 8.32 -16.70
CA SER A 8 1.25 9.29 -15.87
C SER A 8 0.47 8.51 -14.81
N THR A 9 0.64 8.88 -13.54
CA THR A 9 -0.15 8.32 -12.46
C THR A 9 -1.63 8.44 -12.83
N PRO A 10 -2.40 7.35 -12.85
CA PRO A 10 -3.80 7.42 -13.22
C PRO A 10 -4.56 8.40 -12.31
N PRO A 11 -5.61 9.08 -12.80
CA PRO A 11 -6.45 9.90 -11.94
C PRO A 11 -7.07 9.04 -10.83
N ASN A 12 -7.35 9.63 -9.67
CA ASN A 12 -7.91 8.95 -8.49
C ASN A 12 -7.00 7.86 -7.91
N THR A 13 -5.73 8.20 -7.68
CA THR A 13 -4.78 7.34 -6.96
C THR A 13 -4.53 7.79 -5.53
N PHE A 14 -4.20 6.84 -4.67
CA PHE A 14 -3.72 7.10 -3.33
C PHE A 14 -2.60 6.13 -2.94
N GLU A 15 -1.57 6.65 -2.29
CA GLU A 15 -0.44 5.87 -1.78
C GLU A 15 -0.67 5.57 -0.30
N PHE A 16 -0.82 4.28 0.01
CA PHE A 16 -0.80 3.77 1.37
C PHE A 16 0.64 3.46 1.75
N LYS A 17 1.12 4.10 2.82
CA LYS A 17 2.52 4.01 3.24
C LYS A 17 2.68 3.11 4.46
N ASN A 18 3.85 2.46 4.55
CA ASN A 18 4.23 1.66 5.70
C ASN A 18 3.16 0.61 6.09
N ILE A 19 2.62 -0.09 5.10
CA ILE A 19 1.70 -1.20 5.35
C ILE A 19 2.48 -2.33 6.02
N SER A 20 1.93 -2.87 7.10
CA SER A 20 2.50 -4.06 7.75
C SER A 20 2.55 -5.22 6.76
N LYS A 21 3.67 -5.95 6.71
CA LYS A 21 3.86 -7.13 5.86
C LYS A 21 2.74 -8.15 6.02
N ASP A 22 2.28 -8.36 7.25
CA ASP A 22 1.20 -9.30 7.58
C ASP A 22 -0.17 -8.87 7.03
N LEU A 23 -0.34 -7.58 6.74
CA LEU A 23 -1.57 -7.02 6.19
C LEU A 23 -1.57 -6.94 4.67
N VAL A 24 -0.42 -7.10 4.01
CA VAL A 24 -0.29 -6.90 2.56
C VAL A 24 -1.27 -7.79 1.81
N PHE A 25 -1.26 -9.11 2.07
CA PHE A 25 -2.15 -10.03 1.34
C PHE A 25 -3.64 -9.68 1.53
N TRP A 26 -4.04 -9.35 2.76
CA TRP A 26 -5.40 -8.91 3.05
C TRP A 26 -5.73 -7.60 2.31
N PHE A 27 -4.81 -6.64 2.34
CA PHE A 27 -4.98 -5.34 1.69
C PHE A 27 -5.12 -5.48 0.17
N GLU A 28 -4.28 -6.29 -0.46
CA GLU A 28 -4.36 -6.59 -1.88
C GLU A 28 -5.73 -7.22 -2.22
N SER A 29 -6.20 -8.16 -1.41
CA SER A 29 -7.50 -8.81 -1.60
C SER A 29 -8.67 -7.81 -1.57
N ILE A 30 -8.73 -6.93 -0.56
CA ILE A 30 -9.82 -5.93 -0.49
C ILE A 30 -9.76 -4.91 -1.63
N VAL A 31 -8.57 -4.57 -2.14
CA VAL A 31 -8.42 -3.68 -3.30
C VAL A 31 -9.04 -4.32 -4.53
N TYR A 32 -8.72 -5.58 -4.81
CA TYR A 32 -9.28 -6.30 -5.95
C TYR A 32 -10.79 -6.53 -5.83
N GLU A 33 -11.28 -6.92 -4.66
CA GLU A 33 -12.70 -7.18 -4.42
C GLU A 33 -13.59 -5.93 -4.58
N ASN A 34 -13.03 -4.74 -4.38
CA ASN A 34 -13.76 -3.48 -4.45
C ASN A 34 -13.52 -2.70 -5.76
N ASN A 35 -13.16 -3.40 -6.84
CA ASN A 35 -12.97 -2.83 -8.18
C ASN A 35 -11.91 -1.71 -8.23
N CYS A 36 -10.91 -1.77 -7.35
CA CYS A 36 -9.71 -0.94 -7.40
C CYS A 36 -8.56 -1.73 -8.03
N ARG A 37 -7.46 -1.03 -8.33
CA ARG A 37 -6.27 -1.64 -8.93
C ARG A 37 -5.02 -1.21 -8.19
N ILE A 38 -4.09 -2.16 -8.02
CA ILE A 38 -2.75 -1.86 -7.52
C ILE A 38 -1.92 -1.38 -8.70
N GLU A 39 -1.45 -0.14 -8.64
CA GLU A 39 -0.57 0.41 -9.68
C GLU A 39 0.89 0.15 -9.34
N LYS A 40 1.24 0.20 -8.05
CA LYS A 40 2.61 0.00 -7.55
C LYS A 40 2.61 -0.63 -6.18
N LYS A 41 3.58 -1.51 -5.95
CA LYS A 41 3.96 -2.04 -4.64
C LYS A 41 5.47 -1.91 -4.53
N GLU A 42 5.92 -1.10 -3.59
CA GLU A 42 7.33 -0.72 -3.44
C GLU A 42 7.82 -1.04 -2.04
N TRP A 43 9.01 -1.63 -1.95
CA TRP A 43 9.76 -1.80 -0.73
C TRP A 43 10.79 -0.68 -0.65
N LYS A 44 10.50 0.33 0.18
CA LYS A 44 11.34 1.51 0.34
C LYS A 44 12.18 1.41 1.60
N SER A 45 13.49 1.62 1.50
CA SER A 45 14.37 1.57 2.67
C SER A 45 14.00 2.65 3.68
N LYS A 46 13.98 2.28 4.97
CA LYS A 46 13.81 3.19 6.11
C LYS A 46 14.99 4.16 6.28
N TYR A 47 16.16 3.78 5.77
CA TYR A 47 17.43 4.49 6.01
C TYR A 47 17.89 5.31 4.81
N ASN A 48 17.51 4.92 3.60
CA ASN A 48 17.93 5.61 2.37
C ASN A 48 16.78 5.67 1.37
N SER A 49 16.23 6.87 1.16
CA SER A 49 15.08 7.09 0.29
C SER A 49 15.32 6.76 -1.18
N TYR A 50 16.58 6.64 -1.63
CA TYR A 50 16.94 6.24 -2.98
C TYR A 50 16.90 4.72 -3.19
N VAL A 51 16.84 3.93 -2.11
CA VAL A 51 16.81 2.47 -2.18
C VAL A 51 15.35 2.01 -2.17
N VAL A 52 14.86 1.64 -3.35
CA VAL A 52 13.49 1.18 -3.58
C VAL A 52 13.52 -0.07 -4.46
N TYR A 53 12.75 -1.09 -4.07
CA TYR A 53 12.55 -2.31 -4.85
C TYR A 53 11.08 -2.48 -5.21
N ASP A 54 10.80 -2.98 -6.41
CA ASP A 54 9.47 -3.41 -6.86
C ASP A 54 9.17 -4.89 -6.50
N TYR A 55 10.13 -5.55 -5.84
CA TYR A 55 10.03 -6.91 -5.30
C TYR A 55 10.46 -6.95 -3.83
N GLU A 56 10.12 -8.03 -3.14
CA GLU A 56 10.50 -8.22 -1.74
C GLU A 56 12.03 -8.44 -1.58
N PRO A 57 12.75 -7.59 -0.84
CA PRO A 57 14.17 -7.77 -0.60
C PRO A 57 14.45 -8.92 0.39
N PHE A 58 15.61 -9.56 0.27
CA PHE A 58 16.03 -10.67 1.14
C PHE A 58 15.97 -10.34 2.65
N CYS A 59 16.29 -9.10 3.02
CA CYS A 59 16.16 -8.60 4.40
C CYS A 59 15.10 -7.49 4.40
N SER A 60 13.85 -7.86 4.70
CA SER A 60 12.69 -6.97 4.62
C SER A 60 12.54 -6.02 5.81
N ASP A 61 13.20 -6.28 6.94
CA ASP A 61 12.98 -5.53 8.20
C ASP A 61 13.38 -4.05 8.10
N GLY A 62 14.38 -3.75 7.26
CA GLY A 62 14.86 -2.40 6.98
C GLY A 62 14.01 -1.61 5.97
N PHE A 63 12.88 -2.16 5.53
CA PHE A 63 12.05 -1.59 4.47
C PHE A 63 10.62 -1.33 4.95
N GLU A 64 9.99 -0.32 4.35
CA GLU A 64 8.57 -0.02 4.45
C GLU A 64 7.90 -0.46 3.15
N ILE A 65 6.67 -0.98 3.26
CA ILE A 65 5.90 -1.40 2.10
C ILE A 65 4.91 -0.28 1.78
N ASN A 66 5.06 0.32 0.59
CA ASN A 66 4.15 1.32 0.08
C ASN A 66 3.36 0.75 -1.09
N ILE A 67 2.04 0.92 -1.07
CA ILE A 67 1.15 0.43 -2.12
C ILE A 67 0.34 1.60 -2.67
N THR A 68 0.46 1.83 -3.98
CA THR A 68 -0.34 2.81 -4.70
C THR A 68 -1.55 2.11 -5.31
N VAL A 69 -2.74 2.58 -4.94
CA VAL A 69 -4.02 2.07 -5.41
C VAL A 69 -4.68 3.12 -6.29
N SER A 70 -5.27 2.70 -7.41
CA SER A 70 -6.14 3.49 -8.28
C SER A 70 -7.57 2.96 -8.26
N GLY A 71 -8.53 3.84 -8.55
CA GLY A 71 -9.94 3.49 -8.66
C GLY A 71 -10.61 4.31 -9.76
N ASN A 72 -11.79 3.86 -10.22
CA ASN A 72 -12.52 4.55 -11.29
C ASN A 72 -12.94 5.98 -10.88
N ASN A 73 -13.19 6.20 -9.59
CA ASN A 73 -13.45 7.52 -9.00
C ASN A 73 -12.89 7.59 -7.57
N SER A 74 -12.92 8.78 -6.95
CA SER A 74 -12.40 8.99 -5.60
C SER A 74 -13.14 8.21 -4.52
N GLN A 75 -14.43 7.91 -4.70
CA GLN A 75 -15.26 7.24 -3.70
C GLN A 75 -14.81 5.79 -3.46
N TYR A 76 -14.36 5.09 -4.51
CA TYR A 76 -13.77 3.76 -4.37
C TYR A 76 -12.50 3.80 -3.50
N ILE A 77 -11.63 4.78 -3.74
CA ILE A 77 -10.42 4.98 -2.95
C ILE A 77 -10.75 5.33 -1.50
N ASP A 78 -11.71 6.21 -1.27
CA ASP A 78 -12.12 6.60 0.06
C ASP A 78 -12.74 5.43 0.84
N PHE A 79 -13.45 4.52 0.15
CA PHE A 79 -13.93 3.29 0.74
C PHE A 79 -12.79 2.33 1.13
N ILE A 80 -11.77 2.16 0.28
CA ILE A 80 -10.57 1.38 0.62
C ILE A 80 -9.87 1.97 1.85
N LYS A 81 -9.70 3.29 1.92
CA LYS A 81 -9.13 3.97 3.09
C LYS A 81 -9.94 3.66 4.35
N TYR A 82 -11.26 3.77 4.28
CA TYR A 82 -12.14 3.45 5.39
C TYR A 82 -11.97 2.01 5.89
N LEU A 83 -11.92 1.03 4.97
CA LEU A 83 -11.70 -0.38 5.32
C LEU A 83 -10.33 -0.60 5.98
N TYR A 84 -9.27 0.00 5.42
CA TYR A 84 -7.92 -0.06 5.96
C TYR A 84 -7.86 0.53 7.38
N ASP A 85 -8.35 1.75 7.57
CA ASP A 85 -8.34 2.45 8.85
C ASP A 85 -9.12 1.67 9.92
N ASN A 86 -10.27 1.08 9.57
CA ASN A 86 -11.03 0.25 10.49
C ASN A 86 -10.28 -1.03 10.89
N LYS A 87 -9.58 -1.66 9.96
CA LYS A 87 -8.75 -2.83 10.27
C LYS A 87 -7.64 -2.47 11.25
N ILE A 88 -6.92 -1.36 11.00
CA ILE A 88 -5.85 -0.88 11.89
C ILE A 88 -6.41 -0.54 13.27
N LYS A 89 -7.50 0.23 13.36
CA LYS A 89 -8.15 0.55 14.65
C LYS A 89 -8.56 -0.70 15.43
N THR A 90 -9.05 -1.72 14.73
CA THR A 90 -9.42 -3.00 15.34
C THR A 90 -8.20 -3.71 15.90
N LEU A 91 -7.08 -3.76 15.15
CA LEU A 91 -5.83 -4.35 15.63
C LEU A 91 -5.26 -3.61 16.83
N GLU A 92 -5.25 -2.28 16.80
CA GLU A 92 -4.81 -1.45 17.92
C GLU A 92 -5.68 -1.67 19.16
N TYR A 93 -7.00 -1.79 18.99
CA TYR A 93 -7.91 -2.10 20.08
C TYR A 93 -7.61 -3.47 20.69
N LEU A 94 -7.49 -4.52 19.87
CA LEU A 94 -7.19 -5.87 20.33
C LEU A 94 -5.83 -5.95 21.04
N GLN A 95 -4.81 -5.24 20.52
CA GLN A 95 -3.50 -5.17 21.16
C GLN A 95 -3.56 -4.50 22.53
N LYS A 96 -4.40 -3.48 22.71
CA LYS A 96 -4.65 -2.86 24.02
C LYS A 96 -5.36 -3.79 24.99
N CYS A 97 -6.14 -4.77 24.53
CA CYS A 97 -6.79 -5.74 25.40
C CYS A 97 -5.86 -6.87 25.86
N LEU A 98 -4.74 -7.09 25.17
CA LEU A 98 -3.74 -8.10 25.53
C LEU A 98 -2.70 -7.58 26.53
N ASN A 99 -2.57 -6.25 26.63
CA ASN A 99 -1.69 -5.55 27.56
C ASN A 99 -2.45 -5.14 28.83
#